data_AF-A0A432S087-F1
#
_entry.id   AF-A0A432S087-F1
#
_cell.length_a   1.000
_cell.length_b   1.000
_cell.length_c   1.000
_cell.angle_alpha   90.00
_cell.angle_beta   90.00
_cell.angle_gamma   90.00
#
_symmetry.space_group_name_H-M   'P 1'
#
loop_
_entity.id
_entity.type
_entity.pdbx_description
1 polymer ?
#
loop_
_entity_poly.entity_id
_entity_poly.type
_entity_poly.pdbx_seq_one_letter_code
_entity_poly.pdbx_strand_id
1 'polypeptide(L)'
;MIEEFKIKNYKNLKFEREIELKKINILIGANGSGKSNFIDATLFFKDLIKKGLQDAIRDRKSNEILNKYEEDNKVELEVSLNTETKFSSFKYKLVFSVPKDRRDYYHSLPRIQKEELTYKEPSDPTKDKPFGFIRCHGYRPGKCDFPILIKDRKGNLYL
;
A
#
# COMPACT_ATOMS: atom_id res chain seq x y z
N MET A 1 5.51 6.72 12.61
CA MET A 1 4.28 7.49 12.30
C MET A 1 3.85 7.39 10.82
N ILE A 2 2.54 7.35 10.51
CA ILE A 2 2.04 7.55 9.12
C ILE A 2 2.02 9.04 8.81
N GLU A 3 2.65 9.46 7.71
CA GLU A 3 2.72 10.85 7.26
C GLU A 3 1.72 11.16 6.15
N GLU A 4 1.51 10.24 5.22
CA GLU A 4 0.56 10.39 4.11
C GLU A 4 -0.19 9.08 3.86
N PHE A 5 -1.44 9.20 3.46
CA PHE A 5 -2.29 8.05 3.16
C PHE A 5 -3.15 8.33 1.93
N LYS A 6 -3.17 7.40 0.99
CA LYS A 6 -4.04 7.43 -0.18
C LYS A 6 -4.52 6.03 -0.48
N ILE A 7 -5.82 5.86 -0.67
CA ILE A 7 -6.39 4.61 -1.15
C ILE A 7 -7.45 4.91 -2.21
N LYS A 8 -7.44 4.16 -3.31
CA LYS A 8 -8.44 4.25 -4.39
C LYS A 8 -9.28 2.99 -4.45
N ASN A 9 -10.53 3.15 -4.90
CA ASN A 9 -11.51 2.06 -5.06
C ASN A 9 -11.75 1.27 -3.75
N TYR A 10 -11.68 1.95 -2.60
CA TYR A 10 -11.97 1.37 -1.29
C TYR A 10 -13.26 1.95 -0.72
N LYS A 11 -14.32 1.15 -0.71
CA LYS A 11 -15.68 1.56 -0.33
C LYS A 11 -16.05 2.86 -1.06
N ASN A 12 -16.53 3.88 -0.36
CA ASN A 12 -16.86 5.17 -0.96
C ASN A 12 -15.73 6.22 -0.88
N LEU A 13 -14.49 5.83 -0.55
CA LEU A 13 -13.39 6.77 -0.47
C LEU A 13 -12.94 7.21 -1.86
N LYS A 14 -12.96 8.52 -2.09
CA LYS A 14 -12.43 9.17 -3.30
C LYS A 14 -11.54 10.32 -2.84
N PHE A 15 -10.24 10.20 -3.13
CA PHE A 15 -9.25 11.22 -2.80
C PHE A 15 -8.60 11.73 -4.08
N GLU A 16 -8.69 13.04 -4.33
CA GLU A 16 -7.98 13.68 -5.45
C GLU A 16 -6.47 13.65 -5.22
N ARG A 17 -6.05 13.88 -3.97
CA ARG A 17 -4.66 13.87 -3.49
C ARG A 17 -4.52 13.01 -2.24
N GLU A 18 -3.29 12.65 -1.91
CA GLU A 18 -2.95 12.03 -0.63
C GLU A 18 -3.40 12.90 0.55
N ILE A 19 -3.82 12.24 1.63
CA ILE A 19 -4.15 12.89 2.89
C ILE A 19 -2.88 12.94 3.72
N GLU A 20 -2.42 14.16 4.05
CA GLU A 20 -1.38 14.37 5.05
C GLU A 20 -1.92 14.12 6.46
N LEU A 21 -1.17 13.37 7.25
CA LEU A 21 -1.46 13.07 8.65
C LEU A 21 -0.43 13.73 9.56
N LYS A 22 -0.92 14.40 10.60
CA LYS A 22 -0.11 15.02 11.66
C LYS A 22 -0.33 14.29 12.98
N LYS A 23 0.21 14.81 14.08
CA LYS A 23 0.09 14.20 15.43
C LYS A 23 -1.36 14.11 15.90
N ILE A 24 -2.19 15.08 15.52
CA ILE A 24 -3.63 15.11 15.78
C ILE A 24 -4.33 15.36 14.45
N ASN A 25 -5.34 14.55 14.13
CA ASN A 25 -6.14 14.66 12.91
C ASN A 25 -7.61 14.65 13.30
N ILE A 26 -8.36 15.68 12.88
CA ILE A 26 -9.80 15.80 13.18
C ILE A 26 -10.56 15.62 11.86
N LEU A 27 -11.44 14.62 11.81
CA LEU A 27 -12.25 14.32 10.62
C LEU A 27 -13.65 14.95 10.77
N ILE A 28 -13.96 15.94 9.95
CA ILE A 28 -15.24 16.67 9.96
C ILE A 28 -15.96 16.46 8.63
N GLY A 29 -17.29 16.34 8.66
CA GLY A 29 -18.13 16.23 7.46
C GLY A 29 -19.49 15.59 7.75
N ALA A 30 -20.38 15.59 6.76
CA ALA A 30 -21.72 15.01 6.87
C ALA A 30 -21.72 13.49 7.13
N ASN A 31 -22.84 12.94 7.60
CA ASN A 31 -23.00 11.49 7.71
C ASN A 31 -22.87 10.83 6.33
N GLY A 32 -22.20 9.68 6.27
CA GLY A 32 -21.93 8.98 5.01
C GLY A 32 -20.78 9.57 4.18
N SER A 33 -20.15 10.68 4.58
CA SER A 33 -19.06 11.33 3.82
C SER A 33 -17.75 10.52 3.73
N GLY A 34 -17.69 9.32 4.30
CA GLY A 34 -16.52 8.43 4.25
C GLY A 34 -15.59 8.48 5.46
N LYS A 35 -15.86 9.28 6.49
CA LYS A 35 -15.01 9.37 7.70
C LYS A 35 -14.71 8.01 8.35
N SER A 36 -15.74 7.22 8.65
CA SER A 36 -15.56 5.88 9.24
C SER A 36 -14.88 4.91 8.28
N ASN A 37 -15.09 5.07 6.97
CA ASN A 37 -14.41 4.26 5.96
C ASN A 37 -12.93 4.62 5.85
N PHE A 38 -12.54 5.88 6.07
CA PHE A 38 -11.15 6.30 6.12
C PHE A 38 -10.44 5.71 7.33
N ILE A 39 -11.06 5.76 8.52
CA ILE A 39 -10.55 5.07 9.72
C ILE A 39 -10.39 3.57 9.43
N ASP A 40 -11.41 2.93 8.85
CA ASP A 40 -11.34 1.52 8.47
C ASP A 40 -10.23 1.23 7.44
N ALA A 41 -9.98 2.12 6.47
CA ALA A 41 -8.89 1.96 5.52
C ALA A 41 -7.50 2.02 6.20
N THR A 42 -7.32 2.88 7.20
CA THR A 42 -6.07 2.91 7.99
C THR A 42 -5.92 1.63 8.84
N LEU A 43 -7.03 1.12 9.40
CA LEU A 43 -7.04 -0.18 10.09
C LEU A 43 -6.77 -1.33 9.11
N PHE A 44 -7.24 -1.23 7.87
CA PHE A 44 -6.96 -2.20 6.81
C PHE A 44 -5.47 -2.26 6.52
N PHE A 45 -4.79 -1.11 6.43
CA PHE A 45 -3.33 -1.08 6.30
C PHE A 45 -2.62 -1.75 7.48
N LYS A 46 -3.04 -1.47 8.73
CA LYS A 46 -2.49 -2.15 9.93
C LYS A 46 -2.68 -3.67 9.84
N ASP A 47 -3.87 -4.11 9.46
CA ASP A 47 -4.22 -5.52 9.31
C ASP A 47 -3.44 -6.20 8.18
N LEU A 48 -3.30 -5.53 7.03
CA LEU A 48 -2.50 -5.97 5.89
C LEU A 48 -1.07 -6.30 6.32
N ILE A 49 -0.43 -5.42 7.10
CA ILE A 49 0.93 -5.63 7.59
C ILE A 49 1.01 -6.76 8.62
N LYS A 50 0.01 -6.90 9.50
CA LYS A 50 0.06 -7.87 10.61
C LYS A 50 -0.27 -9.31 10.21
N LYS A 51 -1.19 -9.50 9.27
CA LYS A 51 -1.74 -10.83 8.92
C LYS A 51 -1.80 -11.10 7.41
N GLY A 52 -1.35 -10.16 6.58
CA GLY A 52 -1.34 -10.31 5.13
C GLY A 52 -2.66 -9.94 4.46
N LEU A 53 -2.61 -9.84 3.12
CA LEU A 53 -3.69 -9.31 2.30
C LEU A 53 -4.97 -10.14 2.37
N GLN A 54 -4.86 -11.47 2.26
CA GLN A 54 -6.02 -12.37 2.20
C GLN A 54 -6.86 -12.26 3.47
N ASP A 55 -6.21 -12.30 4.64
CA ASP A 55 -6.89 -12.21 5.93
C ASP A 55 -7.41 -10.79 6.21
N ALA A 56 -6.68 -9.74 5.80
CA ALA A 56 -7.13 -8.35 5.91
C ALA A 56 -8.43 -8.08 5.13
N ILE A 57 -8.57 -8.72 3.97
CA ILE A 57 -9.75 -8.65 3.10
C ILE A 57 -10.89 -9.52 3.65
N ARG A 58 -10.59 -10.74 4.10
CA ARG A 58 -11.58 -11.67 4.66
C ARG A 58 -12.33 -11.05 5.85
N ASP A 59 -11.62 -10.41 6.78
CA ASP A 59 -12.23 -9.76 7.95
C ASP A 59 -13.18 -8.61 7.57
N ARG A 60 -13.05 -8.08 6.35
CA ARG A 60 -13.90 -7.02 5.80
C ARG A 60 -14.94 -7.56 4.83
N LYS A 61 -15.28 -8.84 4.92
CA LYS A 61 -16.29 -9.51 4.09
C LYS A 61 -15.94 -9.47 2.59
N SER A 62 -14.65 -9.62 2.28
CA SER A 62 -14.10 -9.80 0.94
C SER A 62 -14.39 -8.63 -0.02
N ASN A 63 -15.34 -8.80 -0.94
CA ASN A 63 -15.66 -7.83 -1.98
C ASN A 63 -16.34 -6.54 -1.44
N GLU A 64 -16.80 -6.53 -0.19
CA GLU A 64 -17.35 -5.32 0.45
C GLU A 64 -16.31 -4.20 0.65
N ILE A 65 -15.02 -4.48 0.47
CA ILE A 65 -14.00 -3.43 0.45
C ILE A 65 -14.03 -2.60 -0.84
N LEU A 66 -14.58 -3.13 -1.93
CA LEU A 66 -14.58 -2.45 -3.23
C LEU A 66 -15.60 -1.31 -3.24
N ASN A 67 -15.34 -0.30 -4.06
CA ASN A 67 -16.36 0.68 -4.36
C ASN A 67 -17.48 0.04 -5.20
N LYS A 68 -18.72 0.13 -4.73
CA LYS A 68 -19.88 -0.45 -5.42
C LYS A 68 -20.25 0.28 -6.71
N TYR A 69 -19.73 1.50 -6.90
CA TYR A 69 -19.98 2.33 -8.08
C TYR A 69 -18.84 2.28 -9.10
N GLU A 70 -17.77 1.52 -8.85
CA GLU A 70 -16.65 1.39 -9.78
C GLU A 70 -16.68 0.01 -10.46
N GLU A 71 -16.49 -0.01 -11.78
CA GLU A 71 -16.42 -1.25 -12.56
C GLU A 71 -15.11 -2.01 -12.34
N ASP A 72 -14.03 -1.30 -12.01
CA ASP A 72 -12.74 -1.90 -11.68
C ASP A 72 -12.83 -2.67 -10.35
N ASN A 73 -12.07 -3.75 -10.24
CA ASN A 73 -11.91 -4.56 -9.05
C ASN A 73 -10.53 -4.39 -8.39
N LYS A 74 -9.74 -3.43 -8.86
CA LYS A 74 -8.42 -3.06 -8.37
C LYS A 74 -8.49 -2.01 -7.28
N VAL A 75 -7.78 -2.26 -6.19
CA VAL A 75 -7.54 -1.31 -5.10
C VAL A 75 -6.08 -0.87 -5.17
N GLU A 76 -5.85 0.43 -5.07
CA GLU A 76 -4.51 1.03 -5.00
C GLU A 76 -4.34 1.69 -3.64
N LEU A 77 -3.33 1.29 -2.89
CA LEU A 77 -2.96 1.83 -1.59
C LEU A 77 -1.55 2.42 -1.65
N GLU A 78 -1.39 3.66 -1.21
CA GLU A 78 -0.10 4.32 -1.01
C GLU A 78 -0.04 4.89 0.40
N VAL A 79 1.04 4.58 1.13
CA VAL A 79 1.25 5.03 2.52
C VAL A 79 2.69 5.52 2.68
N SER A 80 2.87 6.75 3.15
CA SER A 80 4.17 7.28 3.55
C SER A 80 4.35 7.14 5.06
N LEU A 81 5.49 6.64 5.49
CA LEU A 81 5.78 6.25 6.87
C LEU A 81 7.10 6.86 7.34
N ASN A 82 7.07 7.59 8.44
CA ASN A 82 8.25 7.95 9.21
C ASN A 82 8.52 6.87 10.25
N THR A 83 9.74 6.35 10.34
CA THR A 83 10.08 5.32 11.35
C THR A 83 10.62 5.92 12.64
N GLU A 84 10.70 7.25 12.75
CA GLU A 84 11.32 7.97 13.87
C GLU A 84 12.78 7.53 14.13
N THR A 85 13.40 6.95 13.10
CA THR A 85 14.82 6.63 13.06
C THR A 85 15.56 7.72 12.28
N LYS A 86 16.89 7.57 12.18
CA LYS A 86 17.72 8.42 11.32
C LYS A 86 17.49 8.22 9.80
N PHE A 87 16.68 7.26 9.41
CA PHE A 87 16.42 6.97 8.00
C PHE A 87 15.30 7.85 7.45
N SER A 88 15.37 8.17 6.16
CA SER A 88 14.32 8.88 5.46
C SER A 88 12.98 8.15 5.55
N SER A 89 11.87 8.90 5.46
CA SER A 89 10.54 8.32 5.38
C SER A 89 10.45 7.31 4.22
N PHE A 90 9.69 6.25 4.44
CA PHE A 90 9.42 5.22 3.44
C PHE A 90 8.11 5.51 2.73
N LYS A 91 8.00 5.04 1.50
CA LYS A 91 6.74 4.97 0.74
C LYS A 91 6.45 3.51 0.42
N TYR A 92 5.31 3.04 0.92
CA TYR A 92 4.76 1.72 0.60
C TYR A 92 3.64 1.88 -0.42
N LYS A 93 3.68 1.09 -1.49
CA LYS A 93 2.65 1.05 -2.53
C LYS A 93 2.19 -0.37 -2.77
N LEU A 94 0.89 -0.61 -2.67
CA LEU A 94 0.28 -1.91 -2.95
C LEU A 94 -0.87 -1.72 -3.95
N VAL A 95 -0.89 -2.56 -4.97
CA VAL A 95 -1.99 -2.66 -5.93
C VAL A 95 -2.44 -4.11 -5.97
N PHE A 96 -3.73 -4.35 -5.77
CA PHE A 96 -4.28 -5.70 -5.77
C PHE A 96 -5.69 -5.71 -6.35
N SER A 97 -6.10 -6.84 -6.92
CA SER A 97 -7.47 -7.06 -7.40
C SER A 97 -8.23 -7.98 -6.46
N VAL A 98 -9.50 -7.66 -6.18
CA VAL A 98 -10.42 -8.48 -5.39
C VAL A 98 -11.50 -9.06 -6.30
N PRO A 99 -11.70 -10.38 -6.30
CA PRO A 99 -12.77 -10.99 -7.09
C PRO A 99 -14.16 -10.47 -6.69
N LYS A 100 -14.96 -10.09 -7.69
CA LYS A 100 -16.31 -9.52 -7.47
C LYS A 100 -17.36 -10.60 -7.17
N ASP A 101 -17.19 -11.78 -7.77
CA ASP A 101 -18.09 -12.92 -7.58
C ASP A 101 -17.56 -13.87 -6.50
N ARG A 102 -18.44 -14.26 -5.57
CA ARG A 102 -18.14 -15.20 -4.48
C ARG A 102 -18.30 -16.66 -4.88
N ARG A 103 -18.86 -16.95 -6.06
CA ARG A 103 -19.24 -18.30 -6.49
C ARG A 103 -18.07 -19.22 -6.83
N ASP A 104 -16.86 -18.69 -6.96
CA ASP A 104 -15.68 -19.46 -7.34
C ASP A 104 -14.62 -19.53 -6.21
N TYR A 105 -14.90 -20.32 -5.17
CA TYR A 105 -14.14 -20.35 -3.91
C TYR A 105 -12.64 -20.68 -4.07
N TYR A 106 -12.25 -21.45 -5.10
CA TYR A 106 -10.86 -21.83 -5.35
C TYR A 106 -10.07 -20.87 -6.25
N HIS A 107 -10.75 -19.98 -6.99
CA HIS A 107 -10.13 -18.99 -7.88
C HIS A 107 -10.37 -17.52 -7.45
N SER A 108 -11.02 -17.32 -6.30
CA SER A 108 -11.47 -16.01 -5.79
C SER A 108 -10.55 -15.34 -4.76
N LEU A 109 -9.28 -15.74 -4.68
CA LEU A 109 -8.33 -15.07 -3.79
C LEU A 109 -7.89 -13.70 -4.36
N PRO A 110 -7.68 -12.70 -3.49
CA PRO A 110 -7.12 -11.42 -3.91
C PRO A 110 -5.72 -11.61 -4.50
N ARG A 111 -5.43 -10.89 -5.59
CA ARG A 111 -4.16 -11.00 -6.33
C ARG A 111 -3.38 -9.70 -6.23
N ILE A 112 -2.15 -9.78 -5.73
CA ILE A 112 -1.20 -8.67 -5.75
C ILE A 112 -0.73 -8.47 -7.20
N GLN A 113 -0.92 -7.26 -7.71
CA GLN A 113 -0.47 -6.85 -9.04
C GLN A 113 0.80 -6.01 -8.96
N LYS A 114 1.02 -5.31 -7.85
CA LYS A 114 2.21 -4.52 -7.61
C LYS A 114 2.42 -4.34 -6.11
N GLU A 115 3.64 -4.52 -5.65
CA GLU A 115 4.04 -4.18 -4.29
C GLU A 115 5.42 -3.54 -4.32
N GLU A 116 5.53 -2.33 -3.78
CA GLU A 116 6.78 -1.58 -3.71
C GLU A 116 7.01 -1.00 -2.33
N LEU A 117 8.24 -1.09 -1.85
CA LEU A 117 8.73 -0.35 -0.71
C LEU A 117 9.95 0.46 -1.15
N THR A 118 9.86 1.78 -1.06
CA THR A 118 10.95 2.70 -1.41
C THR A 118 11.18 3.69 -0.29
N TYR A 119 12.29 4.44 -0.34
CA TYR A 119 12.27 5.75 0.31
C TYR A 119 11.23 6.65 -0.35
N LYS A 120 10.70 7.62 0.40
CA LYS A 120 9.78 8.62 -0.11
C LYS A 120 10.50 9.54 -1.10
N GLU A 121 11.69 9.99 -0.71
CA GLU A 121 12.56 10.86 -1.50
C GLU A 121 13.89 10.16 -1.83
N PRO A 122 14.60 10.57 -2.89
CA PRO A 122 15.96 10.13 -3.16
C PRO A 122 16.89 10.37 -1.98
N SER A 123 17.68 9.35 -1.61
CA SER A 123 18.72 9.48 -0.59
C SER A 123 19.94 10.25 -1.08
N ASP A 124 20.09 10.38 -2.40
CA ASP A 124 21.14 11.11 -3.09
C ASP A 124 20.45 12.15 -3.99
N PRO A 125 20.67 13.47 -3.77
CA PRO A 125 20.04 14.52 -4.55
C PRO A 125 20.34 14.48 -6.05
N THR A 126 21.39 13.76 -6.46
CA THR A 126 21.75 13.58 -7.88
C THR A 126 20.93 12.50 -8.58
N LYS A 127 20.14 11.71 -7.83
CA LYS A 127 19.32 10.63 -8.37
C LYS A 127 17.86 11.06 -8.53
N ASP A 128 17.30 10.82 -9.70
CA ASP A 128 15.88 11.12 -9.99
C ASP A 128 14.90 10.18 -9.28
N LYS A 129 15.35 9.03 -8.79
CA LYS A 129 14.48 7.98 -8.23
C LYS A 129 14.90 7.60 -6.80
N PRO A 130 13.92 7.42 -5.89
CA PRO A 130 14.21 6.91 -4.57
C PRO A 130 14.74 5.48 -4.61
N PHE A 131 15.55 5.15 -3.61
CA PHE A 131 16.05 3.79 -3.40
C PHE A 131 14.86 2.83 -3.15
N GLY A 132 14.88 1.67 -3.80
CA GLY A 132 13.84 0.65 -3.67
C GLY A 132 14.33 -0.56 -2.90
N PHE A 133 13.57 -0.95 -1.88
CA PHE A 133 13.84 -2.10 -1.02
C PHE A 133 13.10 -3.35 -1.47
N ILE A 134 11.88 -3.18 -1.98
CA ILE A 134 11.03 -4.26 -2.46
C ILE A 134 10.39 -3.76 -3.74
N ARG A 135 10.44 -4.56 -4.81
CA ARG A 135 9.64 -4.34 -6.03
C ARG A 135 9.15 -5.67 -6.54
N CYS A 136 7.88 -5.95 -6.32
CA CYS A 136 7.23 -7.20 -6.69
C CYS A 136 6.13 -6.98 -7.71
N HIS A 137 5.96 -7.95 -8.62
CA HIS A 137 4.90 -8.03 -9.62
C HIS A 137 4.85 -6.88 -10.65
N GLY A 138 5.77 -5.91 -10.58
CA GLY A 138 5.78 -4.73 -11.43
C GLY A 138 6.08 -5.01 -12.91
N TYR A 139 7.26 -5.56 -13.22
CA TYR A 139 7.66 -5.88 -14.60
C TYR A 139 7.14 -7.25 -15.07
N ARG A 140 7.13 -8.24 -14.16
CA ARG A 140 6.66 -9.60 -14.41
C ARG A 140 5.87 -10.11 -13.19
N PRO A 141 4.64 -10.60 -13.38
CA PRO A 141 3.89 -11.25 -12.31
C PRO A 141 4.70 -12.41 -11.69
N GLY A 142 4.72 -12.48 -10.36
CA GLY A 142 5.41 -13.54 -9.61
C GLY A 142 6.92 -13.35 -9.46
N LYS A 143 7.47 -12.22 -9.93
CA LYS A 143 8.87 -11.84 -9.71
C LYS A 143 8.96 -10.71 -8.69
N CYS A 144 10.03 -10.73 -7.92
CA CYS A 144 10.37 -9.71 -6.94
C CYS A 144 11.86 -9.38 -7.02
N ASP A 145 12.17 -8.09 -6.97
CA ASP A 145 13.53 -7.58 -6.85
C ASP A 145 13.74 -7.09 -5.41
N PHE A 146 14.85 -7.55 -4.82
CA PHE A 146 15.32 -7.13 -3.51
C PHE A 146 16.80 -6.74 -3.63
N PRO A 147 17.22 -5.57 -3.13
CA PRO A 147 18.62 -5.19 -3.11
C PRO A 147 19.38 -6.08 -2.12
N ILE A 148 20.52 -6.63 -2.55
CA ILE A 148 21.38 -7.46 -1.71
C ILE A 148 22.75 -6.80 -1.67
N LEU A 149 23.25 -6.53 -0.47
CA LEU A 149 24.61 -6.03 -0.30
C LEU A 149 25.59 -7.19 -0.51
N ILE A 150 26.39 -7.12 -1.57
CA ILE A 150 27.40 -8.12 -1.91
C ILE A 150 28.78 -7.55 -1.59
N LYS A 151 29.63 -8.37 -0.96
CA LYS A 151 31.04 -8.05 -0.73
C LYS A 151 31.89 -8.83 -1.72
N ASP A 152 32.73 -8.14 -2.49
CA ASP A 152 33.66 -8.81 -3.39
C ASP A 152 34.88 -9.38 -2.65
N ARG A 153 35.74 -10.11 -3.36
CA ARG A 153 36.98 -10.70 -2.81
C ARG A 153 38.00 -9.66 -2.33
N LYS A 154 37.90 -8.42 -2.81
CA LYS A 154 38.76 -7.29 -2.42
C LYS A 154 38.20 -6.51 -1.23
N GLY A 155 37.01 -6.88 -0.77
CA GLY A 155 36.32 -6.29 0.36
C GLY A 155 35.41 -5.11 0.02
N ASN A 156 35.24 -4.78 -1.26
CA ASN A 156 34.34 -3.72 -1.70
C ASN A 156 32.88 -4.17 -1.60
N LEU A 157 31.99 -3.24 -1.27
CA LEU A 157 30.56 -3.48 -1.13
C LEU A 157 29.80 -2.93 -2.34
N TYR A 158 28.86 -3.72 -2.86
CA TYR A 158 28.00 -3.38 -3.99
C TYR A 158 26.55 -3.71 -3.64
N LEU A 159 25.63 -2.91 -4.19
CA LEU A 159 24.18 -3.12 -4.15
C LEU A 159 23.66 -3.50 -5.53
#